data_AF-A0A845ZXB3-F1
#
_entry.id   AF-A0A845ZXB3-F1
#
_cell.length_a   1.000
_cell.length_b   1.000
_cell.length_c   1.000
_cell.angle_alpha   90.00
_cell.angle_beta   90.00
_cell.angle_gamma   90.00
#
_symmetry.space_group_name_H-M   'P 1'
#
loop_
_entity.id
_entity.type
_entity.pdbx_description
1 polymer ?
#
loop_
_entity_poly.entity_id
_entity_poly.type
_entity_poly.pdbx_seq_one_letter_code
_entity_poly.pdbx_strand_id
1 'polypeptide(L)'
;NNDHDKAGNIDTAFNTTKGDLVLILDCDHIPVRKLLMRTVGFFYNPNVSFVQTPHWFFNPDPFERNLQTKGEIPVMNELFYKVLQKGNDFWNASFFCGSAAVIRKNHALEIGGIAVETVTEDCHTAFRLHSLGYESVYYDQIMVAGLAPETFASYVGQQVRWARGMAQILRLEFPLLNWKAKHLTLGQRICYFSATSHFFYGFPRLIYAVTPTLFLLFGINPIQGLGLETLFYALPHLLISLNANYITYKEVRFSFWNEVFEFVMSFQTGYVTLMAVINPKLGSFNVTDKGVSVSQRSFDWQSVQGLLVVTAIVIAALLAVPFWLLLRPEDAEAVLVNAMWCVFNLILLTAGLLVAFEQPQQRPKHRLLRRLPVTIHTTDQSWPGETVNISESGVLIALDSWPNLPDQVDLEIVGDYGRRAFVAGEIIRKTPISDHQVHLAINLINLTQAQLDDLVLVIYSDVREWYSQKRATLDRPMGSLGFLATGVFRAFRELNTQTSTKVRKQIRATVQLYWEGKFYSGRATEMGVMSLRVELERSTAYSDTTEQTSPLLTPEDLRRMEQDQPFVGLLLSQESTNQLPQRLLAQIVDVEDLSDQVAIELKFPDQLKQKQETKIKQLLKVL
;
A
#
# COMPACT_ATOMS: atom_id res chain seq x y z
N ASN A 1 -12.00 -8.59 -32.60
CA ASN A 1 -13.18 -8.22 -31.79
C ASN A 1 -12.82 -8.35 -30.33
N ASN A 2 -13.30 -7.43 -29.49
CA ASN A 2 -13.17 -7.50 -28.04
C ASN A 2 -14.45 -8.10 -27.47
N ASP A 3 -14.59 -9.43 -27.56
CA ASP A 3 -15.75 -10.15 -27.06
C ASP A 3 -15.39 -10.81 -25.71
N HIS A 4 -16.27 -10.68 -24.71
CA HIS A 4 -16.14 -11.33 -23.39
C HIS A 4 -14.90 -10.97 -22.54
N ASP A 5 -14.38 -9.75 -22.71
CA ASP A 5 -13.30 -9.17 -21.89
C ASP A 5 -12.13 -10.15 -21.63
N LYS A 6 -11.81 -10.41 -20.35
CA LYS A 6 -10.70 -11.27 -19.94
C LYS A 6 -10.92 -12.74 -20.32
N ALA A 7 -12.13 -13.25 -20.19
CA ALA A 7 -12.45 -14.64 -20.53
C ALA A 7 -12.18 -14.92 -22.02
N GLY A 8 -12.69 -14.06 -22.91
CA GLY A 8 -12.47 -14.19 -24.36
C GLY A 8 -11.00 -14.10 -24.77
N ASN A 9 -10.23 -13.25 -24.09
CA ASN A 9 -8.78 -13.18 -24.29
C ASN A 9 -8.07 -14.49 -23.91
N ILE A 10 -8.46 -15.10 -22.79
CA ILE A 10 -7.89 -16.38 -22.33
C ILE A 10 -8.30 -17.51 -23.28
N ASP A 11 -9.56 -17.58 -23.71
CA ASP A 11 -10.03 -18.62 -24.62
C ASP A 11 -9.37 -18.54 -26.01
N THR A 12 -9.13 -17.31 -26.49
CA THR A 12 -8.32 -17.10 -27.70
C THR A 12 -6.90 -17.64 -27.52
N ALA A 13 -6.29 -17.43 -26.35
CA ALA A 13 -4.97 -17.98 -26.03
C ALA A 13 -4.99 -19.52 -25.90
N PHE A 14 -6.05 -20.12 -25.33
CA PHE A 14 -6.17 -21.58 -25.24
C PHE A 14 -6.17 -22.25 -26.62
N ASN A 15 -6.84 -21.65 -27.61
CA ASN A 15 -6.92 -22.20 -28.96
C ASN A 15 -5.63 -22.00 -29.79
N THR A 16 -4.77 -21.05 -29.42
CA THR A 16 -3.56 -20.70 -30.19
C THR A 16 -2.27 -21.24 -29.56
N THR A 17 -2.29 -21.62 -28.28
CA THR A 17 -1.11 -22.11 -27.55
C THR A 17 -1.09 -23.64 -27.41
N LYS A 18 0.12 -24.22 -27.37
CA LYS A 18 0.32 -25.68 -27.34
C LYS A 18 0.51 -26.28 -25.94
N GLY A 19 0.69 -25.47 -24.90
CA GLY A 19 0.93 -25.97 -23.53
C GLY A 19 -0.28 -26.69 -22.93
N ASP A 20 -0.03 -27.72 -22.14
CA ASP A 20 -1.08 -28.50 -21.44
C ASP A 20 -1.61 -27.79 -20.18
N LEU A 21 -0.71 -27.06 -19.51
CA LEU A 21 -0.99 -26.24 -18.35
C LEU A 21 -0.81 -24.77 -18.70
N VAL A 22 -1.71 -23.92 -18.21
CA VAL A 22 -1.68 -22.48 -18.43
C VAL A 22 -1.64 -21.76 -17.10
N LEU A 23 -0.63 -20.90 -16.91
CA LEU A 23 -0.56 -19.98 -15.78
C LEU A 23 -1.31 -18.69 -16.15
N ILE A 24 -2.29 -18.32 -15.34
CA ILE A 24 -3.08 -17.10 -15.53
C ILE A 24 -2.65 -16.08 -14.47
N LEU A 25 -2.21 -14.92 -14.93
CA LEU A 25 -1.79 -13.78 -14.10
C LEU A 25 -2.45 -12.50 -14.63
N ASP A 26 -2.92 -11.68 -13.70
CA ASP A 26 -3.27 -10.30 -13.98
C ASP A 26 -2.00 -9.47 -14.23
N CYS A 27 -2.11 -8.38 -14.99
CA CYS A 27 -0.97 -7.54 -15.37
C CYS A 27 -0.25 -6.91 -14.17
N ASP A 28 -0.93 -6.78 -13.03
CA ASP A 28 -0.42 -6.26 -11.77
C ASP A 28 0.05 -7.36 -10.80
N HIS A 29 -0.06 -8.64 -11.15
CA HIS A 29 0.38 -9.76 -10.31
C HIS A 29 1.76 -10.27 -10.73
N ILE A 30 2.77 -9.92 -9.94
CA ILE A 30 4.17 -10.28 -10.18
C ILE A 30 4.46 -11.64 -9.50
N PRO A 31 4.82 -12.70 -10.26
CA PRO A 31 5.04 -14.02 -9.69
C PRO A 31 6.42 -14.15 -9.03
N VAL A 32 6.48 -14.96 -7.97
CA VAL A 32 7.75 -15.45 -7.41
C VAL A 32 8.36 -16.49 -8.33
N ARG A 33 9.69 -16.55 -8.39
CA ARG A 33 10.45 -17.46 -9.27
C ARG A 33 10.03 -18.93 -9.13
N LYS A 34 9.62 -19.35 -7.94
CA LYS A 34 9.26 -20.74 -7.61
C LYS A 34 7.81 -21.11 -7.90
N LEU A 35 6.98 -20.22 -8.45
CA LEU A 35 5.54 -20.46 -8.65
C LEU A 35 5.28 -21.79 -9.36
N LEU A 36 5.79 -21.96 -10.59
CA LEU A 36 5.56 -23.19 -11.34
C LEU A 36 6.16 -24.42 -10.65
N MET A 37 7.37 -24.31 -10.09
CA MET A 37 8.01 -25.41 -9.36
C MET A 37 7.18 -25.93 -8.17
N ARG A 38 6.37 -25.05 -7.55
CA ARG A 38 5.53 -25.41 -6.40
C ARG A 38 4.12 -25.82 -6.78
N THR A 39 3.65 -25.54 -8.00
CA THR A 39 2.25 -25.79 -8.38
C THR A 39 2.08 -26.90 -9.43
N VAL A 40 2.99 -27.05 -10.40
CA VAL A 40 2.77 -27.99 -11.52
C VAL A 40 2.74 -29.46 -11.09
N GLY A 41 3.39 -29.80 -9.97
CA GLY A 41 3.43 -31.18 -9.45
C GLY A 41 2.06 -31.74 -9.06
N PHE A 42 1.10 -30.90 -8.66
CA PHE A 42 -0.25 -31.35 -8.30
C PHE A 42 -1.02 -31.95 -9.48
N PHE A 43 -0.69 -31.55 -10.71
CA PHE A 43 -1.30 -32.08 -11.94
C PHE A 43 -0.84 -33.50 -12.30
N TYR A 44 0.03 -34.11 -11.50
CA TYR A 44 0.27 -35.55 -11.58
C TYR A 44 -1.02 -36.35 -11.35
N ASN A 45 -1.91 -35.85 -10.49
CA ASN A 45 -3.28 -36.33 -10.42
C ASN A 45 -4.03 -35.82 -11.68
N PRO A 46 -4.51 -36.72 -12.57
CA PRO A 46 -5.22 -36.31 -13.77
C PRO A 46 -6.53 -35.59 -13.48
N ASN A 47 -7.17 -35.81 -12.32
CA ASN A 47 -8.43 -35.17 -11.95
C ASN A 47 -8.28 -33.69 -11.55
N VAL A 48 -7.06 -33.26 -11.18
CA VAL A 48 -6.82 -31.86 -10.81
C VAL A 48 -6.96 -30.98 -12.05
N SER A 49 -7.93 -30.07 -11.99
CA SER A 49 -8.26 -29.11 -13.04
C SER A 49 -7.53 -27.79 -12.88
N PHE A 50 -7.33 -27.31 -11.65
CA PHE A 50 -6.54 -26.11 -11.38
C PHE A 50 -5.91 -26.12 -9.99
N VAL A 51 -4.84 -25.35 -9.85
CA VAL A 51 -4.17 -25.06 -8.58
C VAL A 51 -4.22 -23.56 -8.37
N GLN A 52 -4.91 -23.12 -7.30
CA GLN A 52 -5.02 -21.71 -6.91
C GLN A 52 -4.00 -21.37 -5.83
N THR A 53 -3.36 -20.21 -5.94
CA THR A 53 -2.51 -19.64 -4.87
C THR A 53 -3.13 -18.36 -4.30
N PRO A 54 -2.85 -17.99 -3.03
CA PRO A 54 -3.30 -16.74 -2.44
C PRO A 54 -2.98 -15.50 -3.28
N HIS A 55 -3.88 -14.52 -3.31
CA HIS A 55 -3.55 -13.16 -3.75
C HIS A 55 -3.07 -12.34 -2.56
N TRP A 56 -1.89 -11.78 -2.67
CA TRP A 56 -1.35 -10.86 -1.70
C TRP A 56 -1.06 -9.53 -2.35
N PHE A 57 -1.49 -8.45 -1.70
CA PHE A 57 -1.30 -7.08 -2.17
C PHE A 57 -0.28 -6.38 -1.28
N PHE A 58 0.66 -5.67 -1.90
CA PHE A 58 1.73 -5.00 -1.16
C PHE A 58 1.44 -3.53 -0.86
N ASN A 59 0.48 -2.93 -1.54
CA ASN A 59 -0.02 -1.60 -1.24
C ASN A 59 -1.20 -1.66 -0.26
N PRO A 60 -1.36 -0.64 0.59
CA PRO A 60 -2.53 -0.53 1.45
C PRO A 60 -3.79 -0.35 0.60
N ASP A 61 -4.87 -1.03 0.97
CA ASP A 61 -6.19 -0.77 0.41
C ASP A 61 -6.75 0.57 0.93
N PRO A 62 -7.88 1.07 0.39
CA PRO A 62 -8.45 2.33 0.84
C PRO A 62 -8.85 2.34 2.32
N PHE A 63 -9.19 1.19 2.91
CA PHE A 63 -9.53 1.11 4.34
C PHE A 63 -8.28 1.30 5.20
N GLU A 64 -7.19 0.61 4.89
CA GLU A 64 -5.92 0.76 5.57
C GLU A 64 -5.38 2.19 5.46
N ARG A 65 -5.38 2.75 4.24
CA ARG A 65 -4.87 4.09 3.98
C ARG A 65 -5.71 5.17 4.65
N ASN A 66 -7.03 5.14 4.44
CA ASN A 66 -7.89 6.27 4.81
C ASN A 66 -8.21 6.26 6.31
N LEU A 67 -8.27 5.09 6.95
CA LEU A 67 -8.40 4.97 8.41
C LEU A 67 -7.06 4.94 9.15
N GLN A 68 -5.95 5.01 8.42
CA GLN A 68 -4.58 5.04 8.93
C GLN A 68 -4.27 3.87 9.88
N THR A 69 -4.61 2.65 9.47
CA THR A 69 -4.39 1.45 10.30
C THR A 69 -2.93 0.98 10.32
N LYS A 70 -2.09 1.52 9.42
CA LYS A 70 -0.63 1.26 9.35
C LYS A 70 -0.27 -0.23 9.22
N GLY A 71 -1.12 -1.01 8.55
CA GLY A 71 -0.93 -2.45 8.37
C GLY A 71 -1.22 -3.30 9.62
N GLU A 72 -1.58 -2.70 10.76
CA GLU A 72 -1.87 -3.42 12.00
C GLU A 72 -3.16 -4.26 11.90
N ILE A 73 -4.08 -3.81 11.05
CA ILE A 73 -5.43 -4.38 10.90
C ILE A 73 -5.52 -5.16 9.60
N PRO A 74 -6.08 -6.39 9.60
CA PRO A 74 -6.24 -7.19 8.40
C PRO A 74 -7.10 -6.54 7.33
N VAL A 75 -6.59 -6.59 6.10
CA VAL A 75 -7.36 -6.28 4.89
C VAL A 75 -8.40 -7.37 4.63
N MET A 76 -9.49 -7.03 3.95
CA MET A 76 -10.68 -7.89 3.85
C MET A 76 -10.40 -9.25 3.20
N ASN A 77 -9.49 -9.32 2.22
CA ASN A 77 -9.17 -10.53 1.48
C ASN A 77 -8.37 -11.56 2.30
N GLU A 78 -7.77 -11.18 3.44
CA GLU A 78 -6.98 -12.11 4.25
C GLU A 78 -7.82 -13.23 4.84
N LEU A 79 -9.04 -12.95 5.33
CA LEU A 79 -9.93 -14.03 5.77
C LEU A 79 -10.16 -15.04 4.64
N PHE A 80 -10.43 -14.53 3.44
CA PHE A 80 -10.77 -15.37 2.31
C PHE A 80 -9.63 -16.30 1.92
N TYR A 81 -8.43 -15.77 1.74
CA TYR A 81 -7.28 -16.58 1.31
C TYR A 81 -6.70 -17.43 2.46
N LYS A 82 -6.57 -16.89 3.67
CA LYS A 82 -5.91 -17.62 4.77
C LYS A 82 -6.81 -18.62 5.49
N VAL A 83 -8.13 -18.49 5.39
CA VAL A 83 -9.09 -19.37 6.11
C VAL A 83 -10.10 -20.00 5.16
N LEU A 84 -10.88 -19.19 4.42
CA LEU A 84 -12.00 -19.73 3.64
C LEU A 84 -11.55 -20.63 2.48
N GLN A 85 -10.53 -20.24 1.71
CA GLN A 85 -10.01 -21.04 0.61
C GLN A 85 -9.42 -22.38 1.08
N LYS A 86 -8.76 -22.40 2.24
CA LYS A 86 -8.31 -23.64 2.89
C LYS A 86 -9.47 -24.52 3.34
N GLY A 87 -10.49 -23.91 3.94
CA GLY A 87 -11.70 -24.62 4.34
C GLY A 87 -12.44 -25.20 3.14
N ASN A 88 -12.47 -24.48 2.03
CA ASN A 88 -13.04 -24.94 0.77
C ASN A 88 -12.21 -26.06 0.14
N ASP A 89 -10.88 -26.00 0.24
CA ASP A 89 -9.95 -27.04 -0.26
C ASP A 89 -10.23 -28.40 0.40
N PHE A 90 -10.50 -28.41 1.71
CA PHE A 90 -10.92 -29.61 2.43
C PHE A 90 -12.16 -30.28 1.81
N TRP A 91 -13.06 -29.49 1.23
CA TRP A 91 -14.28 -29.96 0.57
C TRP A 91 -14.14 -30.08 -0.96
N ASN A 92 -12.92 -30.01 -1.52
CA ASN A 92 -12.67 -29.95 -2.97
C ASN A 92 -13.49 -28.84 -3.66
N ALA A 93 -13.55 -27.67 -3.05
CA ALA A 93 -14.40 -26.56 -3.46
C ALA A 93 -13.63 -25.23 -3.58
N SER A 94 -12.29 -25.28 -3.65
CA SER A 94 -11.47 -24.07 -3.80
C SER A 94 -11.81 -23.36 -5.09
N PHE A 95 -11.92 -22.04 -5.03
CA PHE A 95 -12.31 -21.26 -6.21
C PHE A 95 -11.10 -20.93 -7.08
N PHE A 96 -11.31 -20.91 -8.39
CA PHE A 96 -10.44 -20.16 -9.29
C PHE A 96 -10.77 -18.67 -9.11
N CYS A 97 -9.76 -17.87 -8.76
CA CYS A 97 -9.89 -16.44 -8.44
C CYS A 97 -9.34 -15.56 -9.58
N GLY A 98 -9.36 -16.05 -10.82
CA GLY A 98 -9.04 -15.28 -12.02
C GLY A 98 -7.55 -15.04 -12.25
N SER A 99 -6.70 -15.24 -11.26
CA SER A 99 -5.26 -14.96 -11.34
C SER A 99 -4.49 -15.79 -10.30
N ALA A 100 -3.18 -15.84 -10.42
CA ALA A 100 -2.29 -16.61 -9.54
C ALA A 100 -2.67 -18.11 -9.49
N ALA A 101 -3.11 -18.64 -10.63
CA ALA A 101 -3.55 -20.01 -10.76
C ALA A 101 -2.97 -20.67 -12.00
N VAL A 102 -2.69 -21.96 -11.89
CA VAL A 102 -2.38 -22.82 -13.03
C VAL A 102 -3.63 -23.63 -13.33
N ILE A 103 -4.03 -23.71 -14.60
CA ILE A 103 -5.19 -24.48 -15.06
C ILE A 103 -4.77 -25.52 -16.09
N ARG A 104 -5.40 -26.70 -16.04
CA ARG A 104 -5.27 -27.72 -17.08
C ARG A 104 -6.16 -27.35 -18.25
N LYS A 105 -5.54 -27.03 -19.39
CA LYS A 105 -6.23 -26.51 -20.57
C LYS A 105 -7.33 -27.43 -21.08
N ASN A 106 -7.07 -28.74 -21.14
CA ASN A 106 -8.04 -29.71 -21.66
C ASN A 106 -9.33 -29.74 -20.83
N HIS A 107 -9.25 -29.67 -19.50
CA HIS A 107 -10.45 -29.63 -18.65
C HIS A 107 -11.25 -28.32 -18.86
N ALA A 108 -10.56 -27.19 -19.03
CA ALA A 108 -11.23 -25.93 -19.36
C ALA A 108 -11.94 -26.02 -20.72
N LEU A 109 -11.31 -26.61 -21.74
CA LEU A 109 -11.91 -26.78 -23.06
C LEU A 109 -13.14 -27.70 -23.05
N GLU A 110 -13.21 -28.69 -22.17
CA GLU A 110 -14.38 -29.57 -22.02
C GLU A 110 -15.65 -28.84 -21.56
N ILE A 111 -15.50 -27.76 -20.77
CA ILE A 111 -16.61 -26.90 -20.35
C ILE A 111 -16.84 -25.72 -21.32
N GLY A 112 -16.15 -25.71 -22.46
CA GLY A 112 -16.25 -24.67 -23.48
C GLY A 112 -15.30 -23.48 -23.31
N GLY A 113 -14.29 -23.60 -22.45
CA GLY A 113 -13.35 -22.52 -22.12
C GLY A 113 -13.62 -21.91 -20.74
N ILE A 114 -13.18 -20.68 -20.54
CA ILE A 114 -13.53 -19.87 -19.38
C ILE A 114 -15.01 -19.44 -19.50
N ALA A 115 -15.77 -19.53 -18.41
CA ALA A 115 -17.19 -19.18 -18.41
C ALA A 115 -17.42 -17.69 -18.78
N VAL A 116 -18.48 -17.38 -19.52
CA VAL A 116 -18.72 -16.01 -20.05
C VAL A 116 -20.08 -15.44 -19.66
N GLU A 117 -20.89 -16.22 -18.96
CA GLU A 117 -22.29 -15.90 -18.64
C GLU A 117 -22.43 -14.96 -17.44
N THR A 118 -21.38 -14.85 -16.62
CA THR A 118 -21.34 -13.99 -15.44
C THR A 118 -20.12 -13.09 -15.48
N VAL A 119 -20.17 -11.98 -14.74
CA VAL A 119 -19.04 -11.03 -14.62
C VAL A 119 -17.92 -11.53 -13.69
N THR A 120 -18.08 -12.71 -13.12
CA THR A 120 -17.08 -13.44 -12.31
C THR A 120 -16.82 -14.77 -13.00
N GLU A 121 -16.20 -14.68 -14.18
CA GLU A 121 -15.90 -15.81 -15.06
C GLU A 121 -15.13 -16.90 -14.33
N ASP A 122 -14.27 -16.51 -13.41
CA ASP A 122 -13.34 -17.33 -12.68
C ASP A 122 -14.03 -18.32 -11.74
N CYS A 123 -14.87 -17.81 -10.82
CA CYS A 123 -15.63 -18.61 -9.90
C CYS A 123 -16.64 -19.50 -10.64
N HIS A 124 -17.26 -18.99 -11.71
CA HIS A 124 -18.20 -19.76 -12.51
C HIS A 124 -17.51 -20.90 -13.28
N THR A 125 -16.29 -20.67 -13.79
CA THR A 125 -15.46 -21.71 -14.40
C THR A 125 -15.14 -22.82 -13.38
N ALA A 126 -14.73 -22.46 -12.16
CA ALA A 126 -14.49 -23.45 -11.11
C ALA A 126 -15.74 -24.28 -10.78
N PHE A 127 -16.91 -23.63 -10.69
CA PHE A 127 -18.18 -24.32 -10.46
C PHE A 127 -18.49 -25.35 -11.55
N ARG A 128 -18.26 -25.00 -12.82
CA ARG A 128 -18.47 -25.92 -13.96
C ARG A 128 -17.52 -27.10 -13.94
N LEU A 129 -16.24 -26.87 -13.66
CA LEU A 129 -15.23 -27.93 -13.53
C LEU A 129 -15.59 -28.91 -12.41
N HIS A 130 -15.93 -28.40 -11.23
CA HIS A 130 -16.39 -29.25 -10.11
C HIS A 130 -17.72 -29.97 -10.43
N SER A 131 -18.60 -29.37 -11.23
CA SER A 131 -19.85 -30.01 -11.68
C SER A 131 -19.63 -31.22 -12.60
N LEU A 132 -18.47 -31.29 -13.25
CA LEU A 132 -18.01 -32.46 -14.00
C LEU A 132 -17.25 -33.49 -13.14
N GLY A 133 -17.04 -33.20 -11.85
CA GLY A 133 -16.34 -34.09 -10.92
C GLY A 133 -14.83 -33.88 -10.88
N TYR A 134 -14.31 -32.83 -11.51
CA TYR A 134 -12.90 -32.48 -11.39
C TYR A 134 -12.54 -32.00 -9.98
N GLU A 135 -11.24 -31.99 -9.71
CA GLU A 135 -10.66 -31.55 -8.43
C GLU A 135 -9.95 -30.20 -8.57
N SER A 136 -9.89 -29.46 -7.47
CA SER A 136 -9.07 -28.26 -7.31
C SER A 136 -8.08 -28.44 -6.17
N VAL A 137 -7.03 -27.63 -6.18
CA VAL A 137 -6.05 -27.56 -5.09
C VAL A 137 -5.81 -26.11 -4.71
N TYR A 138 -5.90 -25.79 -3.42
CA TYR A 138 -5.44 -24.53 -2.87
C TYR A 138 -4.05 -24.66 -2.26
N TYR A 139 -3.05 -24.13 -2.95
CA TYR A 139 -1.69 -24.08 -2.43
C TYR A 139 -1.49 -22.81 -1.60
N ASP A 140 -1.64 -22.93 -0.28
CA ASP A 140 -1.55 -21.84 0.70
C ASP A 140 -0.12 -21.32 0.90
N GLN A 141 0.46 -20.78 -0.16
CA GLN A 141 1.69 -20.01 -0.10
C GLN A 141 1.55 -18.82 -1.04
N ILE A 142 1.96 -17.64 -0.58
CA ILE A 142 1.91 -16.44 -1.40
C ILE A 142 2.92 -16.59 -2.53
N MET A 143 2.43 -16.76 -3.76
CA MET A 143 3.28 -16.95 -4.94
C MET A 143 3.24 -15.75 -5.90
N VAL A 144 2.43 -14.73 -5.61
CA VAL A 144 2.34 -13.49 -6.39
C VAL A 144 2.28 -12.28 -5.47
N ALA A 145 2.81 -11.16 -5.94
CA ALA A 145 2.62 -9.84 -5.34
C ALA A 145 1.78 -8.98 -6.29
N GLY A 146 0.62 -8.53 -5.82
CA GLY A 146 -0.36 -7.76 -6.59
C GLY A 146 -0.54 -6.32 -6.11
N LEU A 147 -1.34 -5.56 -6.84
CA LEU A 147 -1.84 -4.25 -6.41
C LEU A 147 -3.33 -4.29 -6.01
N ALA A 148 -3.63 -3.86 -4.79
CA ALA A 148 -4.99 -3.55 -4.35
C ALA A 148 -5.49 -2.26 -5.04
N PRO A 149 -6.81 -2.04 -5.12
CA PRO A 149 -7.37 -0.80 -5.66
C PRO A 149 -6.81 0.44 -4.96
N GLU A 150 -6.33 1.42 -5.74
CA GLU A 150 -5.73 2.64 -5.20
C GLU A 150 -6.75 3.68 -4.74
N THR A 151 -7.99 3.63 -5.20
CA THR A 151 -9.05 4.58 -4.78
C THR A 151 -10.22 3.81 -4.18
N PHE A 152 -10.95 4.48 -3.30
CA PHE A 152 -12.17 3.98 -2.70
C PHE A 152 -13.22 3.70 -3.78
N ALA A 153 -13.37 4.58 -4.77
CA ALA A 153 -14.25 4.36 -5.93
C ALA A 153 -13.89 3.07 -6.70
N SER A 154 -12.60 2.84 -6.97
CA SER A 154 -12.13 1.62 -7.65
C SER A 154 -12.37 0.37 -6.79
N TYR A 155 -12.20 0.46 -5.46
CA TYR A 155 -12.54 -0.61 -4.54
C TYR A 155 -14.04 -0.95 -4.58
N VAL A 156 -14.91 0.06 -4.48
CA VAL A 156 -16.37 -0.12 -4.57
C VAL A 156 -16.74 -0.76 -5.91
N GLY A 157 -16.19 -0.28 -7.03
CA GLY A 157 -16.42 -0.84 -8.35
C GLY A 157 -16.02 -2.32 -8.45
N GLN A 158 -14.90 -2.72 -7.86
CA GLN A 158 -14.47 -4.12 -7.81
C GLN A 158 -15.43 -4.98 -6.98
N GLN A 159 -15.79 -4.54 -5.78
CA GLN A 159 -16.69 -5.29 -4.89
C GLN A 159 -18.11 -5.43 -5.46
N VAL A 160 -18.61 -4.38 -6.12
CA VAL A 160 -19.90 -4.40 -6.81
C VAL A 160 -19.92 -5.43 -7.93
N ARG A 161 -18.82 -5.56 -8.69
CA ARG A 161 -18.68 -6.59 -9.73
C ARG A 161 -18.74 -7.99 -9.13
N TRP A 162 -17.99 -8.24 -8.05
CA TRP A 162 -17.99 -9.52 -7.37
C TRP A 162 -19.37 -9.86 -6.80
N ALA A 163 -20.02 -8.91 -6.14
CA ALA A 163 -21.38 -9.09 -5.62
C ALA A 163 -22.38 -9.46 -6.72
N ARG A 164 -22.33 -8.74 -7.85
CA ARG A 164 -23.17 -9.02 -9.01
C ARG A 164 -22.89 -10.42 -9.57
N GLY A 165 -21.64 -10.76 -9.82
CA GLY A 165 -21.26 -12.05 -10.41
C GLY A 165 -21.65 -13.23 -9.53
N MET A 166 -21.41 -13.14 -8.22
CA MET A 166 -21.83 -14.16 -7.26
C MET A 166 -23.35 -14.34 -7.22
N ALA A 167 -24.12 -13.24 -7.26
CA ALA A 167 -25.58 -13.31 -7.35
C ALA A 167 -26.07 -13.86 -8.70
N GLN A 168 -25.38 -13.59 -9.81
CA GLN A 168 -25.67 -14.21 -11.11
C GLN A 168 -25.44 -15.72 -11.05
N ILE A 169 -24.33 -16.20 -10.48
CA ILE A 169 -24.07 -17.63 -10.29
C ILE A 169 -25.16 -18.25 -9.40
N LEU A 170 -25.52 -17.61 -8.28
CA LEU A 170 -26.61 -18.09 -7.43
C LEU A 170 -27.91 -18.26 -8.22
N ARG A 171 -28.24 -17.28 -9.07
CA ARG A 171 -29.49 -17.27 -9.84
C ARG A 171 -29.52 -18.27 -10.99
N LEU A 172 -28.40 -18.43 -11.70
CA LEU A 172 -28.27 -19.27 -12.88
C LEU A 172 -28.06 -20.73 -12.51
N GLU A 173 -27.17 -20.98 -11.55
CA GLU A 173 -26.76 -22.33 -11.17
C GLU A 173 -27.50 -22.85 -9.94
N PHE A 174 -27.82 -21.99 -8.97
CA PHE A 174 -28.40 -22.34 -7.68
C PHE A 174 -27.74 -23.59 -7.02
N PRO A 175 -26.52 -23.46 -6.46
CA PRO A 175 -25.65 -24.58 -6.12
C PRO A 175 -26.28 -25.70 -5.27
N LEU A 176 -27.14 -25.36 -4.30
CA LEU A 176 -27.76 -26.35 -3.41
C LEU A 176 -28.62 -27.37 -4.13
N LEU A 177 -29.46 -26.94 -5.08
CA LEU A 177 -30.46 -27.80 -5.74
C LEU A 177 -30.21 -27.97 -7.24
N ASN A 178 -29.02 -27.61 -7.75
CA ASN A 178 -28.68 -27.83 -9.14
C ASN A 178 -28.65 -29.33 -9.47
N TRP A 179 -29.69 -29.79 -10.17
CA TRP A 179 -29.85 -31.18 -10.61
C TRP A 179 -28.99 -31.52 -11.84
N LYS A 180 -28.50 -30.51 -12.57
CA LYS A 180 -27.58 -30.70 -13.71
C LYS A 180 -26.15 -30.96 -13.22
N ALA A 181 -25.75 -30.35 -12.10
CA ALA A 181 -24.45 -30.53 -11.48
C ALA A 181 -24.36 -31.83 -10.65
N LYS A 182 -24.51 -32.99 -11.31
CA LYS A 182 -24.66 -34.31 -10.65
C LYS A 182 -23.44 -34.73 -9.83
N HIS A 183 -22.25 -34.26 -10.17
CA HIS A 183 -21.00 -34.64 -9.51
C HIS A 183 -20.63 -33.74 -8.33
N LEU A 184 -21.38 -32.66 -8.07
CA LEU A 184 -21.15 -31.83 -6.89
C LEU A 184 -21.55 -32.56 -5.62
N THR A 185 -20.57 -32.76 -4.74
CA THR A 185 -20.75 -33.27 -3.39
C THR A 185 -21.54 -32.28 -2.52
N LEU A 186 -22.10 -32.76 -1.41
CA LEU A 186 -22.81 -31.89 -0.46
C LEU A 186 -21.90 -30.78 0.09
N GLY A 187 -20.63 -31.10 0.40
CA GLY A 187 -19.65 -30.12 0.86
C GLY A 187 -19.43 -29.01 -0.16
N GLN A 188 -19.18 -29.37 -1.43
CA GLN A 188 -19.05 -28.39 -2.52
C GLN A 188 -20.31 -27.53 -2.67
N ARG A 189 -21.51 -28.13 -2.60
CA ARG A 189 -22.78 -27.39 -2.68
C ARG A 189 -22.91 -26.34 -1.58
N ILE A 190 -22.54 -26.69 -0.35
CA ILE A 190 -22.56 -25.78 0.79
C ILE A 190 -21.52 -24.66 0.61
N CYS A 191 -20.29 -24.99 0.20
CA CYS A 191 -19.24 -24.00 -0.06
C CYS A 191 -19.65 -22.99 -1.15
N TYR A 192 -20.14 -23.47 -2.30
CA TYR A 192 -20.61 -22.59 -3.38
C TYR A 192 -21.84 -21.79 -2.99
N PHE A 193 -22.79 -22.38 -2.27
CA PHE A 193 -23.95 -21.65 -1.78
C PHE A 193 -23.52 -20.53 -0.83
N SER A 194 -22.67 -20.84 0.15
CA SER A 194 -22.14 -19.85 1.10
C SER A 194 -21.43 -18.70 0.39
N ALA A 195 -20.60 -18.99 -0.62
CA ALA A 195 -19.88 -17.96 -1.37
C ALA A 195 -20.83 -17.09 -2.21
N THR A 196 -21.77 -17.72 -2.91
CA THR A 196 -22.71 -17.03 -3.80
C THR A 196 -23.80 -16.25 -3.04
N SER A 197 -24.14 -16.66 -1.82
CA SER A 197 -25.07 -15.94 -0.93
C SER A 197 -24.41 -14.86 -0.08
N HIS A 198 -23.07 -14.85 0.05
CA HIS A 198 -22.36 -13.97 0.98
C HIS A 198 -22.68 -12.48 0.75
N PHE A 199 -22.73 -12.04 -0.51
CA PHE A 199 -22.92 -10.63 -0.87
C PHE A 199 -24.34 -10.08 -0.63
N PHE A 200 -25.29 -10.91 -0.16
CA PHE A 200 -26.65 -10.47 0.17
C PHE A 200 -26.75 -9.76 1.54
N TYR A 201 -25.63 -9.45 2.19
CA TYR A 201 -25.61 -8.70 3.45
C TYR A 201 -26.13 -7.26 3.32
N GLY A 202 -26.20 -6.71 2.10
CA GLY A 202 -26.50 -5.29 1.87
C GLY A 202 -27.79 -4.80 2.54
N PHE A 203 -28.94 -5.38 2.20
CA PHE A 203 -30.22 -5.00 2.82
C PHE A 203 -30.32 -5.37 4.32
N PRO A 204 -29.93 -6.58 4.76
CA PRO A 204 -29.88 -6.89 6.20
C PRO A 204 -29.10 -5.85 7.01
N ARG A 205 -27.95 -5.40 6.50
CA ARG A 205 -27.10 -4.40 7.16
C ARG A 205 -27.80 -3.04 7.25
N LEU A 206 -28.51 -2.61 6.20
CA LEU A 206 -29.33 -1.40 6.23
C LEU A 206 -30.51 -1.48 7.19
N ILE A 207 -31.19 -2.62 7.22
CA ILE A 207 -32.31 -2.85 8.15
C ILE A 207 -31.80 -2.72 9.59
N TYR A 208 -30.66 -3.31 9.94
CA TYR A 208 -30.09 -3.16 11.29
C TYR A 208 -29.78 -1.72 11.70
N ALA A 209 -29.41 -0.85 10.76
CA ALA A 209 -29.21 0.57 11.04
C ALA A 209 -30.54 1.32 11.23
N VAL A 210 -31.55 1.00 10.42
CA VAL A 210 -32.82 1.74 10.38
C VAL A 210 -33.81 1.29 11.45
N THR A 211 -33.87 0.00 11.80
CA THR A 211 -34.82 -0.54 12.79
C THR A 211 -34.91 0.27 14.10
N PRO A 212 -33.81 0.60 14.81
CA PRO A 212 -33.92 1.38 16.05
C PRO A 212 -34.38 2.84 15.83
N THR A 213 -34.16 3.38 14.63
CA THR A 213 -34.60 4.74 14.27
C THR A 213 -36.10 4.83 14.06
N LEU A 214 -36.77 3.73 13.67
CA LEU A 214 -38.22 3.69 13.49
C LEU A 214 -38.97 3.96 14.80
N PHE A 215 -38.46 3.40 15.90
CA PHE A 215 -39.01 3.67 17.23
C PHE A 215 -38.73 5.11 17.66
N LEU A 216 -37.46 5.55 17.59
CA LEU A 216 -37.06 6.87 18.09
C LEU A 216 -37.67 8.05 17.30
N LEU A 217 -37.93 7.89 15.99
CA LEU A 217 -38.50 8.95 15.16
C LEU A 217 -40.02 8.89 15.05
N PHE A 218 -40.60 7.69 15.01
CA PHE A 218 -42.02 7.50 14.68
C PHE A 218 -42.82 6.76 15.75
N GLY A 219 -42.20 6.29 16.82
CA GLY A 219 -42.84 5.45 17.84
C GLY A 219 -43.25 4.07 17.31
N ILE A 220 -42.79 3.67 16.12
CA ILE A 220 -43.09 2.36 15.54
C ILE A 220 -42.23 1.35 16.27
N ASN A 221 -42.84 0.42 17.00
CA ASN A 221 -42.13 -0.63 17.72
C ASN A 221 -42.07 -1.92 16.89
N PRO A 222 -40.92 -2.28 16.28
CA PRO A 222 -40.80 -3.49 15.48
C PRO A 222 -40.68 -4.76 16.34
N ILE A 223 -40.29 -4.63 17.62
CA ILE A 223 -40.08 -5.73 18.56
C ILE A 223 -41.00 -5.50 19.77
N GLN A 224 -42.14 -6.20 19.79
CA GLN A 224 -43.13 -6.02 20.85
C GLN A 224 -42.60 -6.53 22.20
N GLY A 225 -42.63 -5.63 23.19
CA GLY A 225 -42.34 -5.93 24.59
C GLY A 225 -40.85 -6.10 24.88
N LEU A 226 -40.52 -6.00 26.16
CA LEU A 226 -39.25 -6.44 26.76
C LEU A 226 -38.13 -5.39 26.84
N GLY A 227 -38.39 -4.07 26.94
CA GLY A 227 -37.41 -3.01 27.29
C GLY A 227 -35.96 -3.47 27.54
N LEU A 228 -35.57 -3.67 28.80
CA LEU A 228 -34.27 -4.29 29.15
C LEU A 228 -34.25 -5.82 29.00
N GLU A 229 -35.39 -6.50 29.14
CA GLU A 229 -35.52 -7.96 28.99
C GLU A 229 -34.99 -8.51 27.66
N THR A 230 -35.10 -7.75 26.56
CA THR A 230 -34.58 -8.08 25.23
C THR A 230 -33.06 -8.28 25.27
N LEU A 231 -32.36 -7.51 26.12
CA LEU A 231 -30.91 -7.62 26.26
C LEU A 231 -30.50 -8.94 26.91
N PHE A 232 -31.34 -9.54 27.76
CA PHE A 232 -31.04 -10.85 28.37
C PHE A 232 -31.03 -11.99 27.34
N TYR A 233 -31.76 -11.85 26.23
CA TYR A 233 -31.70 -12.79 25.11
C TYR A 233 -30.64 -12.40 24.08
N ALA A 234 -30.55 -11.10 23.75
CA ALA A 234 -29.66 -10.61 22.72
C ALA A 234 -28.18 -10.68 23.15
N LEU A 235 -27.83 -10.24 24.36
CA LEU A 235 -26.43 -10.15 24.78
C LEU A 235 -25.72 -11.51 24.83
N PRO A 236 -26.27 -12.59 25.40
CA PRO A 236 -25.61 -13.90 25.36
C PRO A 236 -25.37 -14.37 23.93
N HIS A 237 -26.37 -14.21 23.04
CA HIS A 237 -26.22 -14.59 21.64
C HIS A 237 -25.11 -13.80 20.93
N LEU A 238 -25.07 -12.48 21.13
CA LEU A 238 -24.04 -11.61 20.56
C LEU A 238 -22.65 -11.95 21.10
N LEU A 239 -22.51 -12.17 22.41
CA LEU A 239 -21.24 -12.52 23.03
C LEU A 239 -20.72 -13.88 22.57
N ILE A 240 -21.59 -14.88 22.46
CA ILE A 240 -21.21 -16.21 21.95
C ILE A 240 -20.79 -16.10 20.48
N SER A 241 -21.55 -15.37 19.66
CA SER A 241 -21.24 -15.19 18.23
C SER A 241 -19.94 -14.43 18.02
N LEU A 242 -19.71 -13.35 18.78
CA LEU A 242 -18.45 -12.60 18.77
C LEU A 242 -17.27 -13.46 19.21
N ASN A 243 -17.44 -14.28 20.26
CA ASN A 243 -16.39 -15.20 20.71
C ASN A 243 -16.08 -16.28 19.68
N ALA A 244 -17.10 -16.87 19.04
CA ALA A 244 -16.91 -17.87 18.00
C ALA A 244 -16.13 -17.29 16.80
N ASN A 245 -16.49 -16.07 16.37
CA ASN A 245 -15.76 -15.35 15.31
C ASN A 245 -14.33 -15.00 15.76
N TYR A 246 -14.16 -14.53 16.98
CA TYR A 246 -12.84 -14.18 17.54
C TYR A 246 -11.91 -15.40 17.57
N ILE A 247 -12.36 -16.53 18.12
CA ILE A 247 -11.54 -17.74 18.22
C ILE A 247 -11.08 -18.22 16.84
N THR A 248 -11.98 -18.13 15.85
CA THR A 248 -11.71 -18.63 14.49
C THR A 248 -10.87 -17.66 13.66
N TYR A 249 -11.05 -16.34 13.84
CA TYR A 249 -10.55 -15.35 12.87
C TYR A 249 -9.64 -14.25 13.45
N LYS A 250 -9.31 -14.25 14.75
CA LYS A 250 -8.54 -13.18 15.43
C LYS A 250 -7.21 -12.77 14.77
N GLU A 251 -6.64 -13.59 13.90
CA GLU A 251 -5.40 -13.30 13.17
C GLU A 251 -5.63 -12.62 11.82
N VAL A 252 -6.82 -12.75 11.23
CA VAL A 252 -7.11 -12.40 9.83
C VAL A 252 -8.36 -11.54 9.65
N ARG A 253 -9.15 -11.35 10.71
CA ARG A 253 -10.32 -10.47 10.73
C ARG A 253 -10.56 -9.97 12.14
N PHE A 254 -10.45 -8.66 12.31
CA PHE A 254 -10.62 -8.02 13.62
C PHE A 254 -12.10 -7.73 13.89
N SER A 255 -12.47 -7.71 15.17
CA SER A 255 -13.85 -7.46 15.60
C SER A 255 -14.36 -6.11 15.11
N PHE A 256 -15.63 -6.05 14.70
CA PHE A 256 -16.33 -4.85 14.20
C PHE A 256 -15.88 -4.33 12.82
N TRP A 257 -14.74 -4.79 12.31
CA TRP A 257 -14.26 -4.37 10.99
C TRP A 257 -15.12 -4.89 9.86
N ASN A 258 -15.61 -6.13 9.96
CA ASN A 258 -16.52 -6.72 8.99
C ASN A 258 -17.80 -5.87 8.83
N GLU A 259 -18.34 -5.38 9.95
CA GLU A 259 -19.50 -4.51 9.98
C GLU A 259 -19.23 -3.21 9.23
N VAL A 260 -18.04 -2.61 9.40
CA VAL A 260 -17.64 -1.40 8.66
C VAL A 260 -17.55 -1.69 7.16
N PHE A 261 -16.87 -2.76 6.75
CA PHE A 261 -16.78 -3.16 5.34
C PHE A 261 -18.18 -3.35 4.73
N GLU A 262 -19.07 -4.05 5.43
CA GLU A 262 -20.42 -4.31 4.96
C GLU A 262 -21.30 -3.06 4.93
N PHE A 263 -21.18 -2.15 5.91
CA PHE A 263 -21.92 -0.88 5.91
C PHE A 263 -21.55 -0.03 4.70
N VAL A 264 -20.26 0.11 4.45
CA VAL A 264 -19.73 0.90 3.32
C VAL A 264 -20.27 0.42 1.98
N MET A 265 -20.45 -0.90 1.84
CA MET A 265 -20.91 -1.56 0.62
C MET A 265 -22.42 -1.82 0.58
N SER A 266 -23.15 -1.53 1.66
CA SER A 266 -24.49 -2.08 1.90
C SER A 266 -25.53 -1.71 0.84
N PHE A 267 -25.56 -0.44 0.41
CA PHE A 267 -26.48 0.04 -0.63
C PHE A 267 -26.17 -0.56 -2.00
N GLN A 268 -24.90 -0.48 -2.40
CA GLN A 268 -24.45 -0.89 -3.72
C GLN A 268 -24.61 -2.40 -3.88
N THR A 269 -24.17 -3.18 -2.89
CA THR A 269 -24.32 -4.64 -2.89
C THR A 269 -25.78 -5.07 -2.81
N GLY A 270 -26.60 -4.45 -1.95
CA GLY A 270 -28.03 -4.73 -1.88
C GLY A 270 -28.73 -4.50 -3.22
N TYR A 271 -28.46 -3.37 -3.87
CA TYR A 271 -29.04 -3.05 -5.18
C TYR A 271 -28.60 -4.05 -6.26
N VAL A 272 -27.29 -4.28 -6.45
CA VAL A 272 -26.81 -5.11 -7.56
C VAL A 272 -27.12 -6.60 -7.39
N THR A 273 -27.11 -7.12 -6.15
CA THR A 273 -27.47 -8.51 -5.89
C THR A 273 -28.96 -8.75 -6.16
N LEU A 274 -29.83 -7.82 -5.76
CA LEU A 274 -31.27 -7.89 -6.08
C LEU A 274 -31.51 -7.84 -7.59
N MET A 275 -30.87 -6.90 -8.29
CA MET A 275 -31.00 -6.80 -9.74
C MET A 275 -30.53 -8.08 -10.45
N ALA A 276 -29.40 -8.65 -10.01
CA ALA A 276 -28.88 -9.89 -10.58
C ALA A 276 -29.81 -11.10 -10.39
N VAL A 277 -30.53 -11.18 -9.26
CA VAL A 277 -31.52 -12.25 -9.03
C VAL A 277 -32.78 -12.04 -9.86
N ILE A 278 -33.25 -10.79 -10.00
CA ILE A 278 -34.43 -10.47 -10.83
C ILE A 278 -34.13 -10.73 -12.30
N ASN A 279 -33.03 -10.18 -12.81
CA ASN A 279 -32.57 -10.40 -14.17
C ASN A 279 -31.03 -10.32 -14.23
N PRO A 280 -30.32 -11.45 -14.40
CA PRO A 280 -28.86 -11.48 -14.37
C PRO A 280 -28.22 -10.70 -15.51
N LYS A 281 -28.97 -10.40 -16.59
CA LYS A 281 -28.46 -9.63 -17.74
C LYS A 281 -28.53 -8.11 -17.54
N LEU A 282 -29.21 -7.61 -16.50
CA LEU A 282 -29.32 -6.17 -16.26
C LEU A 282 -28.03 -5.57 -15.69
N GLY A 283 -27.64 -4.42 -16.26
CA GLY A 283 -26.47 -3.64 -15.87
C GLY A 283 -25.29 -3.81 -16.83
N SER A 284 -24.52 -2.76 -17.05
CA SER A 284 -23.22 -2.81 -17.73
C SER A 284 -22.08 -2.82 -16.71
N PHE A 285 -20.89 -3.15 -17.18
CA PHE A 285 -19.65 -3.06 -16.41
C PHE A 285 -18.63 -2.27 -17.22
N ASN A 286 -17.93 -1.35 -16.55
CA ASN A 286 -16.75 -0.67 -17.12
C ASN A 286 -15.51 -1.13 -16.35
N VAL A 287 -14.45 -1.48 -17.09
CA VAL A 287 -13.15 -1.86 -16.53
C VAL A 287 -12.70 -0.80 -15.53
N THR A 288 -12.35 -1.25 -14.33
CA THR A 288 -11.87 -0.36 -13.27
C THR A 288 -10.46 0.08 -13.59
N ASP A 289 -10.23 1.39 -13.62
CA ASP A 289 -8.88 1.94 -13.80
C ASP A 289 -7.99 1.52 -12.63
N LYS A 290 -6.87 0.86 -12.94
CA LYS A 290 -5.80 0.53 -12.00
C LYS A 290 -4.67 1.56 -12.16
N GLY A 291 -4.09 2.01 -11.05
CA GLY A 291 -2.96 2.96 -11.04
C GLY A 291 -3.34 4.44 -10.99
N VAL A 292 -4.54 4.78 -10.49
CA VAL A 292 -4.94 6.18 -10.28
C VAL A 292 -4.47 6.65 -8.90
N SER A 293 -3.41 7.45 -8.88
CA SER A 293 -2.86 7.99 -7.63
C SER A 293 -3.70 9.14 -7.07
N VAL A 294 -4.02 9.10 -5.78
CA VAL A 294 -4.67 10.21 -5.06
C VAL A 294 -3.60 11.22 -4.65
N SER A 295 -3.56 12.38 -5.30
CA SER A 295 -2.57 13.44 -4.99
C SER A 295 -3.00 14.37 -3.85
N GLN A 296 -4.31 14.57 -3.66
CA GLN A 296 -4.89 15.48 -2.68
C GLN A 296 -6.00 14.80 -1.90
N ARG A 297 -6.29 15.32 -0.70
CA ARG A 297 -7.45 14.87 0.08
C ARG A 297 -8.74 15.16 -0.67
N SER A 298 -9.58 14.16 -0.82
CA SER A 298 -10.91 14.29 -1.43
C SER A 298 -11.90 13.42 -0.69
N PHE A 299 -13.19 13.78 -0.77
CA PHE A 299 -14.26 12.96 -0.23
C PHE A 299 -15.08 12.40 -1.38
N ASP A 300 -15.16 11.08 -1.49
CA ASP A 300 -15.94 10.41 -2.54
C ASP A 300 -17.44 10.41 -2.19
N TRP A 301 -18.09 11.53 -2.49
CA TRP A 301 -19.53 11.71 -2.26
C TRP A 301 -20.38 10.70 -3.03
N GLN A 302 -19.97 10.34 -4.25
CA GLN A 302 -20.78 9.50 -5.14
C GLN A 302 -20.92 8.09 -4.58
N SER A 303 -19.84 7.53 -4.06
CA SER A 303 -19.85 6.17 -3.53
C SER A 303 -20.62 6.04 -2.21
N VAL A 304 -20.74 7.09 -1.39
CA VAL A 304 -21.35 6.97 -0.03
C VAL A 304 -22.69 7.67 0.16
N GLN A 305 -23.37 8.09 -0.91
CA GLN A 305 -24.65 8.83 -0.82
C GLN A 305 -25.69 8.12 0.06
N GLY A 306 -25.90 6.82 -0.15
CA GLY A 306 -26.84 6.04 0.66
C GLY A 306 -26.42 5.99 2.14
N LEU A 307 -25.12 5.81 2.40
CA LEU A 307 -24.56 5.75 3.75
C LEU A 307 -24.75 7.07 4.50
N LEU A 308 -24.61 8.21 3.81
CA LEU A 308 -24.86 9.54 4.36
C LEU A 308 -26.32 9.70 4.78
N VAL A 309 -27.27 9.26 3.95
CA VAL A 309 -28.71 9.31 4.28
C VAL A 309 -29.01 8.50 5.53
N VAL A 310 -28.51 7.27 5.63
CA VAL A 310 -28.70 6.42 6.83
C VAL A 310 -28.07 7.06 8.06
N THR A 311 -26.87 7.63 7.91
CA THR A 311 -26.19 8.32 9.01
C THR A 311 -27.00 9.52 9.50
N ALA A 312 -27.56 10.32 8.59
CA ALA A 312 -28.43 11.44 8.94
C ALA A 312 -29.70 11.00 9.69
N ILE A 313 -30.32 9.89 9.28
CA ILE A 313 -31.48 9.30 9.97
C ILE A 313 -31.10 8.85 11.39
N VAL A 314 -29.97 8.18 11.56
CA VAL A 314 -29.48 7.75 12.88
C VAL A 314 -29.17 8.95 13.79
N ILE A 315 -28.56 10.00 13.26
CA ILE A 315 -28.30 11.24 14.01
C ILE A 315 -29.62 11.89 14.43
N ALA A 316 -30.58 12.04 13.52
CA ALA A 316 -31.90 12.59 13.83
C ALA A 316 -32.62 11.78 14.92
N ALA A 317 -32.52 10.44 14.85
CA ALA A 317 -33.08 9.56 15.87
C ALA A 317 -32.45 9.77 17.25
N LEU A 318 -31.13 9.95 17.33
CA LEU A 318 -30.44 10.24 18.59
C LEU A 318 -30.81 11.62 19.16
N LEU A 319 -31.04 12.62 18.30
CA LEU A 319 -31.52 13.94 18.73
C LEU A 319 -32.94 13.91 19.31
N ALA A 320 -33.74 12.89 18.98
CA ALA A 320 -35.08 12.70 19.55
C ALA A 320 -35.06 12.14 20.99
N VAL A 321 -33.97 11.49 21.41
CA VAL A 321 -33.87 10.78 22.70
C VAL A 321 -34.19 11.68 23.92
N PRO A 322 -33.65 12.92 24.04
CA PRO A 322 -33.99 13.78 25.18
C PRO A 322 -35.49 14.10 25.26
N PHE A 323 -36.17 14.27 24.13
CA PHE A 323 -37.60 14.56 24.09
C PHE A 323 -38.43 13.37 24.57
N TRP A 324 -38.06 12.15 24.17
CA TRP A 324 -38.69 10.93 24.67
C TRP A 324 -38.55 10.78 26.19
N LEU A 325 -37.34 10.99 26.73
CA LEU A 325 -37.09 10.87 28.16
C LEU A 325 -37.81 11.94 29.00
N LEU A 326 -38.06 13.12 28.42
CA LEU A 326 -38.79 14.21 29.10
C LEU A 326 -40.31 14.07 28.99
N LEU A 327 -40.83 13.68 27.83
CA LEU A 327 -42.26 13.68 27.54
C LEU A 327 -42.93 12.34 27.83
N ARG A 328 -42.19 11.22 27.72
CA ARG A 328 -42.70 9.84 27.89
C ARG A 328 -41.73 8.98 28.69
N PRO A 329 -41.51 9.28 29.98
CA PRO A 329 -40.58 8.52 30.82
C PRO A 329 -40.99 7.05 30.98
N GLU A 330 -42.27 6.69 30.76
CA GLU A 330 -42.74 5.31 30.75
C GLU A 330 -42.07 4.43 29.69
N ASP A 331 -41.61 5.03 28.57
CA ASP A 331 -40.95 4.32 27.47
C ASP A 331 -39.41 4.30 27.62
N ALA A 332 -38.87 4.78 28.75
CA ALA A 332 -37.44 5.04 28.92
C ALA A 332 -36.54 3.82 28.64
N GLU A 333 -36.94 2.61 29.03
CA GLU A 333 -36.15 1.40 28.76
C GLU A 333 -35.99 1.15 27.26
N ALA A 334 -37.09 1.22 26.50
CA ALA A 334 -37.07 1.02 25.06
C ALA A 334 -36.27 2.13 24.36
N VAL A 335 -36.41 3.37 24.82
CA VAL A 335 -35.64 4.52 24.33
C VAL A 335 -34.14 4.29 24.53
N LEU A 336 -33.72 3.87 25.73
CA LEU A 336 -32.32 3.64 26.05
C LEU A 336 -31.72 2.48 25.23
N VAL A 337 -32.45 1.38 25.05
CA VAL A 337 -31.98 0.25 24.24
C VAL A 337 -31.83 0.64 22.77
N ASN A 338 -32.80 1.34 22.18
CA ASN A 338 -32.70 1.81 20.79
C ASN A 338 -31.62 2.88 20.63
N ALA A 339 -31.46 3.78 21.61
CA ALA A 339 -30.39 4.77 21.61
C ALA A 339 -29.01 4.10 21.67
N MET A 340 -28.83 3.07 22.49
CA MET A 340 -27.59 2.28 22.55
C MET A 340 -27.24 1.69 21.18
N TRP A 341 -28.21 1.08 20.49
CA TRP A 341 -28.02 0.55 19.13
C TRP A 341 -27.70 1.65 18.11
N CYS A 342 -28.40 2.79 18.17
CA CYS A 342 -28.12 3.94 17.31
C CYS A 342 -26.72 4.52 17.53
N VAL A 343 -26.24 4.61 18.78
CA VAL A 343 -24.87 5.05 19.09
C VAL A 343 -23.85 4.06 18.52
N PHE A 344 -24.06 2.76 18.72
CA PHE A 344 -23.19 1.73 18.17
C PHE A 344 -23.15 1.79 16.63
N ASN A 345 -24.32 1.87 15.98
CA ASN A 345 -24.42 2.03 14.53
C ASN A 345 -23.75 3.32 14.05
N LEU A 346 -23.89 4.44 14.77
CA LEU A 346 -23.28 5.71 14.40
C LEU A 346 -21.75 5.64 14.38
N ILE A 347 -21.14 4.91 15.32
CA ILE A 347 -19.69 4.66 15.32
C ILE A 347 -19.26 3.94 14.04
N LEU A 348 -19.97 2.88 13.66
CA LEU A 348 -19.65 2.07 12.48
C LEU A 348 -19.91 2.82 11.16
N LEU A 349 -21.03 3.54 11.08
CA LEU A 349 -21.39 4.38 9.95
C LEU A 349 -20.37 5.50 9.74
N THR A 350 -19.96 6.15 10.83
CA THR A 350 -18.94 7.20 10.80
C THR A 350 -17.60 6.63 10.35
N ALA A 351 -17.17 5.48 10.89
CA ALA A 351 -15.98 4.80 10.40
C ALA A 351 -16.07 4.47 8.90
N GLY A 352 -17.22 4.02 8.42
CA GLY A 352 -17.46 3.77 7.00
C GLY A 352 -17.38 5.03 6.15
N LEU A 353 -17.95 6.15 6.60
CA LEU A 353 -17.83 7.45 5.91
C LEU A 353 -16.39 7.96 5.87
N LEU A 354 -15.60 7.73 6.92
CA LEU A 354 -14.18 8.11 6.94
C LEU A 354 -13.34 7.32 5.92
N VAL A 355 -13.77 6.11 5.52
CA VAL A 355 -13.11 5.38 4.43
C VAL A 355 -13.25 6.12 3.10
N ALA A 356 -14.34 6.85 2.88
CA ALA A 356 -14.52 7.67 1.68
C ALA A 356 -13.73 9.00 1.72
N PHE A 357 -13.09 9.32 2.86
CA PHE A 357 -12.20 10.46 2.98
C PHE A 357 -10.78 10.05 2.57
N GLU A 358 -10.49 10.20 1.29
CA GLU A 358 -9.26 9.77 0.65
C GLU A 358 -8.04 10.51 1.21
N GLN A 359 -7.06 9.76 1.68
CA GLN A 359 -5.78 10.30 2.11
C GLN A 359 -4.79 10.31 0.93
N PRO A 360 -3.96 11.36 0.81
CA PRO A 360 -3.05 11.51 -0.32
C PRO A 360 -1.97 10.42 -0.27
N GLN A 361 -1.74 9.80 -1.41
CA GLN A 361 -0.61 8.90 -1.64
C GLN A 361 0.61 9.74 -2.02
N GLN A 362 1.41 10.10 -1.02
CA GLN A 362 2.56 11.00 -1.21
C GLN A 362 3.71 10.37 -2.00
N ARG A 363 3.78 9.03 -2.06
CA ARG A 363 4.87 8.31 -2.73
C ARG A 363 4.39 7.79 -4.08
N PRO A 364 5.18 7.97 -5.15
CA PRO A 364 4.82 7.50 -6.48
C PRO A 364 4.78 5.97 -6.58
N LYS A 365 5.59 5.28 -5.76
CA LYS A 365 5.67 3.81 -5.70
C LYS A 365 5.53 3.33 -4.27
N HIS A 366 4.80 2.23 -4.10
CA HIS A 366 4.65 1.60 -2.79
C HIS A 366 5.97 0.97 -2.34
N ARG A 367 6.25 1.10 -1.04
CA ARG A 367 7.44 0.52 -0.44
C ARG A 367 7.09 -0.78 0.27
N LEU A 368 7.88 -1.80 0.00
CA LEU A 368 7.83 -3.09 0.66
C LEU A 368 8.75 -3.09 1.88
N LEU A 369 8.27 -3.65 2.99
CA LEU A 369 9.09 -3.97 4.16
C LEU A 369 9.94 -5.22 3.88
N ARG A 370 10.94 -5.09 2.99
CA ARG A 370 11.91 -6.16 2.71
C ARG A 370 13.22 -5.85 3.41
N ARG A 371 13.78 -6.89 4.06
CA ARG A 371 15.11 -6.88 4.63
C ARG A 371 16.08 -7.61 3.72
N LEU A 372 16.81 -6.84 2.94
CA LEU A 372 17.75 -7.33 1.94
C LEU A 372 19.17 -6.87 2.25
N PRO A 373 20.17 -7.76 2.11
CA PRO A 373 21.55 -7.34 2.09
C PRO A 373 21.75 -6.30 0.99
N VAL A 374 22.30 -5.16 1.38
CA VAL A 374 22.67 -4.09 0.46
C VAL A 374 24.09 -3.67 0.75
N THR A 375 24.89 -3.48 -0.29
CA THR A 375 26.22 -2.90 -0.17
C THR A 375 26.19 -1.54 -0.83
N ILE A 376 26.52 -0.51 -0.05
CA ILE A 376 26.69 0.84 -0.55
C ILE A 376 28.12 0.95 -1.05
N HIS A 377 28.29 1.18 -2.34
CA HIS A 377 29.56 1.38 -3.00
C HIS A 377 29.80 2.88 -3.18
N THR A 378 30.95 3.33 -2.71
CA THR A 378 31.57 4.57 -3.16
C THR A 378 32.83 4.25 -3.94
N THR A 379 33.50 5.27 -4.45
CA THR A 379 34.66 5.16 -5.31
C THR A 379 35.81 4.30 -4.75
N ASP A 380 35.93 4.18 -3.43
CA ASP A 380 37.03 3.44 -2.76
C ASP A 380 36.58 2.51 -1.61
N GLN A 381 35.35 2.64 -1.12
CA GLN A 381 34.87 1.91 0.04
C GLN A 381 33.47 1.35 -0.18
N SER A 382 33.24 0.19 0.42
CA SER A 382 31.94 -0.48 0.44
C SER A 382 31.46 -0.62 1.88
N TRP A 383 30.22 -0.20 2.15
CA TRP A 383 29.61 -0.39 3.46
C TRP A 383 28.44 -1.37 3.35
N PRO A 384 28.50 -2.51 4.06
CA PRO A 384 27.36 -3.41 4.13
C PRO A 384 26.25 -2.78 4.98
N GLY A 385 25.02 -3.06 4.59
CA GLY A 385 23.81 -2.67 5.29
C GLY A 385 22.66 -3.61 4.99
N GLU A 386 21.51 -3.29 5.57
CA GLU A 386 20.27 -4.02 5.33
C GLU A 386 19.17 -3.05 4.94
N THR A 387 18.37 -3.36 3.93
CA THR A 387 17.19 -2.55 3.63
C THR A 387 16.17 -2.66 4.76
N VAL A 388 15.58 -1.55 5.19
CA VAL A 388 14.41 -1.54 6.07
C VAL A 388 13.13 -1.61 5.22
N ASN A 389 13.13 -0.88 4.10
CA ASN A 389 12.10 -0.94 3.08
C ASN A 389 12.66 -0.54 1.71
N ILE A 390 12.01 -1.00 0.65
CA ILE A 390 12.46 -0.83 -0.74
C ILE A 390 11.28 -0.67 -1.69
N SER A 391 11.48 0.07 -2.78
CA SER A 391 10.56 0.25 -3.90
C SER A 391 11.35 0.48 -5.18
N GLU A 392 10.65 0.48 -6.31
CA GLU A 392 11.21 0.84 -7.62
C GLU A 392 11.83 2.25 -7.68
N SER A 393 11.40 3.17 -6.81
CA SER A 393 11.87 4.56 -6.82
C SER A 393 12.85 4.91 -5.68
N GLY A 394 13.02 4.05 -4.68
CA GLY A 394 13.76 4.43 -3.48
C GLY A 394 13.86 3.34 -2.44
N VAL A 395 14.87 3.46 -1.58
CA VAL A 395 15.21 2.51 -0.53
C VAL A 395 15.45 3.23 0.80
N LEU A 396 15.16 2.57 1.91
CA LEU A 396 15.60 2.95 3.24
C LEU A 396 16.57 1.87 3.71
N ILE A 397 17.81 2.24 4.03
CA ILE A 397 18.88 1.33 4.43
C ILE A 397 19.23 1.58 5.89
N ALA A 398 19.36 0.52 6.68
CA ALA A 398 19.97 0.55 8.00
C ALA A 398 21.46 0.20 7.89
N LEU A 399 22.29 1.01 8.52
CA LEU A 399 23.73 0.79 8.65
C LEU A 399 24.11 0.76 10.13
N ASP A 400 25.06 -0.11 10.47
CA ASP A 400 25.64 -0.24 11.83
C ASP A 400 26.88 0.66 12.03
N SER A 401 27.06 1.64 11.15
CA SER A 401 28.11 2.64 11.26
C SER A 401 27.63 3.98 10.69
N TRP A 402 28.36 5.05 10.98
CA TRP A 402 28.08 6.39 10.47
C TRP A 402 29.08 6.76 9.37
N PRO A 403 28.96 6.19 8.15
CA PRO A 403 29.91 6.49 7.11
C PRO A 403 29.74 7.92 6.61
N ASN A 404 30.89 8.53 6.31
CA ASN A 404 30.96 9.82 5.65
C ASN A 404 30.73 9.66 4.15
N LEU A 405 29.46 9.48 3.78
CA LEU A 405 29.04 9.24 2.39
C LEU A 405 28.83 10.54 1.61
N PRO A 406 29.16 10.55 0.30
CA PRO A 406 28.66 11.54 -0.64
C PRO A 406 27.12 11.48 -0.75
N ASP A 407 26.55 12.52 -1.36
CA ASP A 407 25.13 12.62 -1.69
C ASP A 407 24.69 11.61 -2.75
N GLN A 408 25.57 11.16 -3.65
CA GLN A 408 25.29 10.06 -4.59
C GLN A 408 26.16 8.85 -4.33
N VAL A 409 25.54 7.67 -4.33
CA VAL A 409 26.17 6.39 -4.06
C VAL A 409 25.65 5.32 -5.04
N ASP A 410 26.47 4.31 -5.30
CA ASP A 410 26.05 3.12 -6.02
C ASP A 410 25.59 2.07 -5.01
N LEU A 411 24.53 1.34 -5.34
CA LEU A 411 23.93 0.33 -4.48
C LEU A 411 23.94 -1.02 -5.18
N GLU A 412 24.42 -2.02 -4.48
CA GLU A 412 24.26 -3.42 -4.84
C GLU A 412 23.27 -4.07 -3.88
N ILE A 413 22.09 -4.44 -4.40
CA ILE A 413 21.01 -5.05 -3.61
C ILE A 413 20.92 -6.52 -3.99
N VAL A 414 20.95 -7.40 -2.99
CA VAL A 414 20.98 -8.86 -3.20
C VAL A 414 19.67 -9.51 -2.76
N GLY A 415 19.03 -10.26 -3.67
CA GLY A 415 17.82 -11.04 -3.44
C GLY A 415 18.06 -12.35 -2.69
N ASP A 416 16.98 -13.04 -2.32
CA ASP A 416 17.03 -14.17 -1.37
C ASP A 416 17.69 -15.43 -1.95
N TYR A 417 17.79 -15.53 -3.28
CA TYR A 417 18.53 -16.57 -4.00
C TYR A 417 19.71 -16.01 -4.80
N GLY A 418 20.20 -14.82 -4.42
CA GLY A 418 21.44 -14.25 -4.93
C GLY A 418 21.31 -13.47 -6.24
N ARG A 419 20.09 -13.15 -6.72
CA ARG A 419 19.95 -12.15 -7.80
C ARG A 419 20.45 -10.80 -7.29
N ARG A 420 21.05 -10.00 -8.17
CA ARG A 420 21.65 -8.71 -7.81
C ARG A 420 21.08 -7.61 -8.68
N ALA A 421 20.84 -6.45 -8.08
CA ALA A 421 20.50 -5.23 -8.79
C ALA A 421 21.53 -4.15 -8.44
N PHE A 422 22.13 -3.55 -9.46
CA PHE A 422 23.10 -2.47 -9.33
C PHE A 422 22.45 -1.16 -9.76
N VAL A 423 22.23 -0.25 -8.81
CA VAL A 423 21.48 0.98 -9.02
C VAL A 423 22.17 2.18 -8.40
N ALA A 424 22.15 3.32 -9.07
CA ALA A 424 22.63 4.58 -8.51
C ALA A 424 21.53 5.23 -7.65
N GLY A 425 21.92 5.86 -6.55
CA GLY A 425 20.98 6.51 -5.63
C GLY A 425 21.51 7.80 -5.04
N GLU A 426 20.59 8.72 -4.74
CA GLU A 426 20.84 9.99 -4.06
C GLU A 426 20.34 9.93 -2.62
N ILE A 427 21.19 10.23 -1.65
CA ILE A 427 20.85 10.23 -0.22
C ILE A 427 20.06 11.50 0.10
N ILE A 428 18.77 11.33 0.38
CA ILE A 428 17.84 12.44 0.66
C ILE A 428 17.65 12.70 2.16
N ARG A 429 18.10 11.77 3.02
CA ARG A 429 18.01 11.92 4.48
C ARG A 429 18.91 10.92 5.22
N LYS A 430 19.55 11.40 6.29
CA LYS A 430 20.14 10.57 7.36
C LYS A 430 19.31 10.71 8.63
N THR A 431 18.96 9.60 9.29
CA THR A 431 18.21 9.61 10.54
C THR A 431 18.91 8.71 11.56
N PRO A 432 19.48 9.26 12.65
CA PRO A 432 20.08 8.46 13.69
C PRO A 432 19.02 7.66 14.44
N ILE A 433 19.28 6.37 14.66
CA ILE A 433 18.44 5.49 15.48
C ILE A 433 19.09 5.25 16.83
N SER A 434 20.41 5.08 16.85
CA SER A 434 21.24 4.99 18.05
C SER A 434 22.64 5.53 17.76
N ASP A 435 23.51 5.53 18.78
CA ASP A 435 24.92 5.93 18.65
C ASP A 435 25.68 5.11 17.60
N HIS A 436 25.19 3.92 17.25
CA HIS A 436 25.84 3.01 16.30
C HIS A 436 25.01 2.74 15.05
N GLN A 437 23.72 3.09 15.02
CA GLN A 437 22.84 2.78 13.90
C GLN A 437 22.24 4.02 13.26
N VAL A 438 22.33 4.09 11.93
CA VAL A 438 21.75 5.16 11.12
C VAL A 438 20.86 4.60 10.02
N HIS A 439 19.74 5.28 9.78
CA HIS A 439 18.90 5.05 8.62
C HIS A 439 19.21 6.04 7.50
N LEU A 440 19.48 5.53 6.31
CA LEU A 440 19.70 6.32 5.09
C LEU A 440 18.49 6.16 4.17
N ALA A 441 17.79 7.26 3.91
CA ALA A 441 16.78 7.29 2.86
C ALA A 441 17.45 7.69 1.55
N ILE A 442 17.33 6.83 0.54
CA ILE A 442 17.96 7.01 -0.76
C ILE A 442 16.90 6.98 -1.85
N ASN A 443 16.91 7.97 -2.73
CA ASN A 443 16.10 8.03 -3.94
C ASN A 443 16.88 7.38 -5.09
N LEU A 444 16.28 6.47 -5.85
CA LEU A 444 16.97 5.84 -6.98
C LEU A 444 16.93 6.77 -8.19
N ILE A 445 18.07 6.94 -8.87
CA ILE A 445 18.23 7.92 -9.95
C ILE A 445 18.74 7.24 -11.23
N ASN A 446 18.31 7.77 -12.39
CA ASN A 446 18.79 7.36 -13.72
C ASN A 446 18.73 5.84 -14.01
N LEU A 447 17.68 5.17 -13.55
CA LEU A 447 17.49 3.74 -13.78
C LEU A 447 17.28 3.44 -15.27
N THR A 448 18.14 2.59 -15.84
CA THR A 448 17.88 1.97 -17.15
C THR A 448 16.79 0.91 -17.03
N GLN A 449 16.12 0.54 -18.14
CA GLN A 449 15.11 -0.52 -18.11
C GLN A 449 15.69 -1.85 -17.59
N ALA A 450 16.91 -2.20 -17.97
CA ALA A 450 17.57 -3.42 -17.49
C ALA A 450 17.79 -3.40 -15.96
N GLN A 451 18.21 -2.26 -15.40
CA GLN A 451 18.36 -2.10 -13.96
C GLN A 451 17.01 -2.15 -13.24
N LEU A 452 15.95 -1.59 -13.84
CA LEU A 452 14.60 -1.69 -13.31
C LEU A 452 14.11 -3.13 -13.30
N ASP A 453 14.34 -3.90 -14.37
CA ASP A 453 13.97 -5.31 -14.47
C ASP A 453 14.70 -6.15 -13.40
N ASP A 454 16.01 -5.94 -13.23
CA ASP A 454 16.78 -6.61 -12.18
C ASP A 454 16.30 -6.22 -10.77
N LEU A 455 15.98 -4.95 -10.56
CA LEU A 455 15.42 -4.47 -9.30
C LEU A 455 14.05 -5.10 -9.02
N VAL A 456 13.16 -5.17 -10.00
CA VAL A 456 11.85 -5.83 -9.89
C VAL A 456 12.02 -7.32 -9.57
N LEU A 457 12.96 -7.99 -10.23
CA LEU A 457 13.27 -9.40 -9.93
C LEU A 457 13.76 -9.56 -8.49
N VAL A 458 14.66 -8.71 -7.99
CA VAL A 458 15.18 -8.76 -6.61
C VAL A 458 14.10 -8.44 -5.57
N ILE A 459 13.22 -7.49 -5.85
CA ILE A 459 12.17 -7.06 -4.93
C ILE A 459 11.03 -8.08 -4.86
N TYR A 460 10.55 -8.55 -6.02
CA TYR A 460 9.29 -9.29 -6.12
C TYR A 460 9.42 -10.77 -6.48
N SER A 461 10.41 -11.14 -7.31
CA SER A 461 10.50 -12.52 -7.82
C SER A 461 11.50 -13.41 -7.09
N ASP A 462 12.63 -12.85 -6.65
CA ASP A 462 13.71 -13.53 -5.93
C ASP A 462 13.42 -13.60 -4.42
N VAL A 463 12.22 -14.07 -4.11
CA VAL A 463 11.65 -14.08 -2.76
C VAL A 463 11.57 -15.50 -2.24
N ARG A 464 12.11 -15.72 -1.04
CA ARG A 464 12.02 -17.00 -0.34
C ARG A 464 10.63 -17.21 0.25
N GLU A 465 10.17 -16.20 0.98
CA GLU A 465 8.87 -16.16 1.66
C GLU A 465 8.47 -14.69 1.81
N TRP A 466 7.17 -14.40 1.63
CA TRP A 466 6.64 -13.06 1.86
C TRP A 466 6.37 -12.82 3.35
N TYR A 467 6.79 -11.66 3.87
CA TYR A 467 6.64 -11.32 5.30
C TYR A 467 5.18 -11.32 5.79
N SER A 468 4.21 -11.16 4.89
CA SER A 468 2.78 -11.15 5.22
C SER A 468 2.21 -12.52 5.60
N GLN A 469 3.00 -13.59 5.56
CA GLN A 469 2.57 -14.91 6.01
C GLN A 469 2.27 -14.95 7.51
N LYS A 470 2.90 -14.10 8.33
CA LYS A 470 2.70 -14.08 9.80
C LYS A 470 2.41 -12.66 10.30
N ARG A 471 1.28 -12.49 11.00
CA ARG A 471 0.95 -11.23 11.70
C ARG A 471 1.45 -11.29 13.13
N ALA A 472 2.04 -10.19 13.59
CA ALA A 472 2.41 -10.01 14.99
C ALA A 472 1.24 -9.46 15.84
N THR A 473 0.30 -8.74 15.21
CA THR A 473 -0.86 -8.15 15.87
C THR A 473 -2.04 -9.13 15.87
N LEU A 474 -2.63 -9.31 17.06
CA LEU A 474 -3.86 -10.08 17.26
C LEU A 474 -5.02 -9.14 17.57
N ASP A 475 -6.23 -9.56 17.20
CA ASP A 475 -7.43 -8.79 17.52
C ASP A 475 -7.59 -8.59 19.04
N ARG A 476 -8.08 -7.41 19.39
CA ARG A 476 -8.51 -7.03 20.73
C ARG A 476 -9.88 -6.37 20.56
N PRO A 477 -11.00 -7.07 20.82
CA PRO A 477 -12.32 -6.58 20.41
C PRO A 477 -12.64 -5.16 20.87
N MET A 478 -12.40 -4.85 22.15
CA MET A 478 -12.59 -3.50 22.69
C MET A 478 -11.57 -2.48 22.15
N GLY A 479 -10.36 -2.93 21.82
CA GLY A 479 -9.35 -2.11 21.15
C GLY A 479 -9.77 -1.76 19.72
N SER A 480 -10.33 -2.70 18.98
CA SER A 480 -10.86 -2.52 17.63
C SER A 480 -12.05 -1.55 17.63
N LEU A 481 -12.99 -1.69 18.58
CA LEU A 481 -14.09 -0.73 18.74
C LEU A 481 -13.58 0.67 19.12
N GLY A 482 -12.64 0.76 20.07
CA GLY A 482 -12.03 2.04 20.46
C GLY A 482 -11.25 2.69 19.32
N PHE A 483 -10.58 1.90 18.48
CA PHE A 483 -9.95 2.38 17.26
C PHE A 483 -10.99 3.00 16.33
N LEU A 484 -12.08 2.30 16.00
CA LEU A 484 -13.13 2.83 15.14
C LEU A 484 -13.79 4.10 15.71
N ALA A 485 -14.12 4.11 16.99
CA ALA A 485 -14.74 5.25 17.68
C ALA A 485 -13.87 6.52 17.68
N THR A 486 -12.55 6.36 17.70
CA THR A 486 -11.58 7.48 17.65
C THR A 486 -11.13 7.83 16.23
N GLY A 487 -11.73 7.21 15.20
CA GLY A 487 -11.36 7.37 13.80
C GLY A 487 -11.39 8.82 13.32
N VAL A 488 -12.39 9.60 13.75
CA VAL A 488 -12.56 11.02 13.37
C VAL A 488 -11.32 11.84 13.73
N PHE A 489 -10.80 11.69 14.96
CA PHE A 489 -9.62 12.44 15.41
C PHE A 489 -8.35 12.06 14.65
N ARG A 490 -8.28 10.85 14.08
CA ARG A 490 -7.14 10.41 13.28
C ARG A 490 -7.24 10.85 11.83
N ALA A 491 -8.41 10.71 11.20
CA ALA A 491 -8.62 10.98 9.78
C ALA A 491 -8.30 12.44 9.38
N PHE A 492 -8.53 13.40 10.29
CA PHE A 492 -8.24 14.81 10.05
C PHE A 492 -6.84 15.25 10.46
N ARG A 493 -6.04 14.38 11.12
CA ARG A 493 -4.66 14.70 11.48
C ARG A 493 -3.81 14.86 10.22
N GLU A 494 -2.98 15.89 10.17
CA GLU A 494 -2.03 16.04 9.06
C GLU A 494 -1.02 14.89 9.05
N LEU A 495 -0.78 14.33 7.87
CA LEU A 495 0.26 13.33 7.68
C LEU A 495 1.61 14.05 7.73
N ASN A 496 2.39 13.81 8.78
CA ASN A 496 3.73 14.37 8.93
C ASN A 496 4.60 13.96 7.73
N THR A 497 4.79 14.87 6.77
CA THR A 497 5.85 14.77 5.77
C THR A 497 7.17 15.07 6.46
N GLN A 498 7.98 14.02 6.66
CA GLN A 498 9.35 14.22 7.09
C GLN A 498 10.11 14.94 5.96
N THR A 499 10.63 16.12 6.27
CA THR A 499 11.42 16.93 5.32
C THR A 499 12.70 16.20 4.92
N SER A 500 13.10 16.36 3.66
CA SER A 500 14.43 15.95 3.21
C SER A 500 15.47 16.84 3.87
N THR A 501 16.55 16.25 4.37
CA THR A 501 17.73 16.98 4.82
C THR A 501 18.81 16.78 3.78
N LYS A 502 19.44 17.86 3.31
CA LYS A 502 20.58 17.73 2.41
C LYS A 502 21.68 16.96 3.13
N VAL A 503 22.11 15.86 2.53
CA VAL A 503 23.16 15.01 3.06
C VAL A 503 24.41 15.25 2.25
N ARG A 504 25.47 15.75 2.88
CA ARG A 504 26.76 15.98 2.22
C ARG A 504 27.86 15.18 2.90
N LYS A 505 28.93 14.91 2.14
CA LYS A 505 30.18 14.38 2.68
C LYS A 505 30.85 15.49 3.46
N GLN A 506 31.20 15.22 4.71
CA GLN A 506 32.00 16.12 5.53
C GLN A 506 33.44 16.05 5.04
N ILE A 507 34.03 17.18 4.66
CA ILE A 507 35.38 17.23 4.11
C ILE A 507 36.22 18.23 4.91
N ARG A 508 37.55 18.10 4.79
CA ARG A 508 38.50 19.10 5.27
C ARG A 508 39.48 19.40 4.14
N ALA A 509 39.18 20.44 3.37
CA ALA A 509 40.01 20.87 2.26
C ALA A 509 40.24 22.38 2.32
N THR A 510 41.43 22.83 1.94
CA THR A 510 41.70 24.25 1.75
C THR A 510 41.10 24.68 0.42
N VAL A 511 40.38 25.80 0.41
CA VAL A 511 39.77 26.36 -0.80
C VAL A 511 40.14 27.82 -0.95
N GLN A 512 40.47 28.21 -2.18
CA GLN A 512 40.60 29.61 -2.58
C GLN A 512 39.46 29.95 -3.54
N LEU A 513 38.60 30.87 -3.12
CA LEU A 513 37.48 31.39 -3.89
C LEU A 513 37.93 32.63 -4.67
N TYR A 514 37.76 32.61 -5.99
CA TYR A 514 38.10 33.71 -6.88
C TYR A 514 36.83 34.48 -7.27
N TRP A 515 36.78 35.75 -6.89
CA TRP A 515 35.68 36.66 -7.20
C TRP A 515 36.22 38.09 -7.39
N GLU A 516 35.73 38.79 -8.42
CA GLU A 516 36.12 40.16 -8.79
C GLU A 516 37.64 40.44 -8.78
N GLY A 517 38.43 39.50 -9.29
CA GLY A 517 39.89 39.67 -9.40
C GLY A 517 40.68 39.35 -8.14
N LYS A 518 40.03 38.94 -7.05
CA LYS A 518 40.63 38.63 -5.75
C LYS A 518 40.45 37.17 -5.36
N PHE A 519 41.39 36.63 -4.58
CA PHE A 519 41.31 35.29 -3.99
C PHE A 519 41.00 35.40 -2.49
N TYR A 520 40.02 34.63 -2.03
CA TYR A 520 39.59 34.54 -0.64
C TYR A 520 39.87 33.13 -0.14
N SER A 521 40.64 33.02 0.93
CA SER A 521 41.04 31.72 1.50
C SER A 521 40.03 31.24 2.54
N GLY A 522 39.74 29.94 2.54
CA GLY A 522 38.93 29.30 3.57
C GLY A 522 39.02 27.78 3.54
N ARG A 523 38.08 27.13 4.21
CA ARG A 523 37.99 25.68 4.31
C ARG A 523 36.67 25.20 3.74
N ALA A 524 36.72 24.20 2.87
CA ALA A 524 35.52 23.48 2.48
C ALA A 524 35.19 22.45 3.56
N THR A 525 33.98 22.54 4.12
CA THR A 525 33.51 21.71 5.23
C THR A 525 32.54 20.63 4.79
N GLU A 526 31.75 20.88 3.75
CA GLU A 526 30.81 19.90 3.22
C GLU A 526 30.81 19.88 1.69
N MET A 527 30.76 18.69 1.09
CA MET A 527 30.70 18.51 -0.36
C MET A 527 29.64 17.48 -0.75
N GLY A 528 28.82 17.86 -1.73
CA GLY A 528 28.00 16.95 -2.53
C GLY A 528 28.41 17.02 -4.00
N VAL A 529 27.78 16.22 -4.85
CA VAL A 529 27.95 16.16 -6.30
C VAL A 529 27.61 17.50 -6.96
N MET A 530 26.62 18.21 -6.42
CA MET A 530 26.14 19.48 -7.00
C MET A 530 26.32 20.69 -6.10
N SER A 531 26.89 20.53 -4.91
CA SER A 531 27.03 21.65 -3.96
C SER A 531 28.25 21.52 -3.08
N LEU A 532 28.76 22.65 -2.59
CA LEU A 532 29.92 22.74 -1.71
C LEU A 532 29.64 23.82 -0.66
N ARG A 533 29.88 23.53 0.62
CA ARG A 533 29.88 24.51 1.69
C ARG A 533 31.31 24.92 1.98
N VAL A 534 31.57 26.22 1.96
CA VAL A 534 32.87 26.81 2.23
C VAL A 534 32.77 27.80 3.38
N GLU A 535 33.65 27.68 4.35
CA GLU A 535 33.80 28.61 5.46
C GLU A 535 35.05 29.46 5.25
N LEU A 536 34.86 30.77 5.10
CA LEU A 536 35.93 31.77 4.96
C LEU A 536 36.22 32.39 6.34
N GLU A 537 37.49 32.60 6.66
CA GLU A 537 37.91 33.18 7.94
C GLU A 537 37.71 34.70 7.96
N ARG A 538 37.19 35.23 9.08
CA ARG A 538 36.84 36.66 9.21
C ARG A 538 37.95 37.53 9.83
N SER A 539 39.01 36.97 10.44
CA SER A 539 40.07 37.81 11.06
C SER A 539 41.41 37.11 11.36
N THR A 540 42.48 37.74 10.88
CA THR A 540 43.87 37.86 11.39
C THR A 540 44.41 36.82 12.40
N ALA A 541 45.24 35.89 11.93
CA ALA A 541 46.37 35.42 12.73
C ALA A 541 47.57 36.33 12.44
N TYR A 542 48.04 37.08 13.45
CA TYR A 542 49.35 37.75 13.38
C TYR A 542 50.43 36.68 13.25
N SER A 543 50.95 36.54 12.04
CA SER A 543 52.14 35.76 11.73
C SER A 543 53.17 36.76 11.25
N ASP A 544 54.14 37.08 12.11
CA ASP A 544 55.33 37.86 11.77
C ASP A 544 56.18 37.11 10.74
N THR A 545 55.76 37.12 9.48
CA THR A 545 56.61 36.89 8.31
C THR A 545 55.89 37.40 7.07
N THR A 546 56.60 38.23 6.31
CA THR A 546 56.20 38.80 5.02
C THR A 546 55.63 37.77 4.05
N GLU A 547 54.31 37.77 3.84
CA GLU A 547 53.64 37.37 2.58
C GLU A 547 52.14 37.75 2.61
N GLN A 548 51.58 38.00 1.43
CA GLN A 548 50.28 38.62 1.10
C GLN A 548 49.12 38.38 2.08
N THR A 549 48.57 39.45 2.64
CA THR A 549 47.29 39.43 3.37
C THR A 549 46.14 39.09 2.41
N SER A 550 45.40 38.02 2.69
CA SER A 550 44.18 37.69 1.94
C SER A 550 43.15 38.81 2.14
N PRO A 551 42.50 39.32 1.08
CA PRO A 551 41.47 40.34 1.19
C PRO A 551 40.28 39.80 2.00
N LEU A 552 39.74 40.61 2.91
CA LEU A 552 38.56 40.27 3.72
C LEU A 552 37.29 40.70 2.97
N LEU A 553 36.22 39.90 3.08
CA LEU A 553 34.90 40.25 2.54
C LEU A 553 34.24 41.29 3.45
N THR A 554 33.82 42.42 2.86
CA THR A 554 33.06 43.43 3.60
C THR A 554 31.58 43.05 3.70
N PRO A 555 30.81 43.57 4.67
CA PRO A 555 29.37 43.35 4.76
C PRO A 555 28.57 43.83 3.53
N GLU A 556 29.16 44.65 2.68
CA GLU A 556 28.55 45.10 1.42
C GLU A 556 28.83 44.10 0.29
N ASP A 557 30.03 43.50 0.26
CA ASP A 557 30.36 42.39 -0.64
C ASP A 557 29.48 41.17 -0.40
N LEU A 558 29.24 40.81 0.87
CA LEU A 558 28.37 39.69 1.24
C LEU A 558 26.93 39.89 0.74
N ARG A 559 26.39 41.11 0.89
CA ARG A 559 25.06 41.47 0.39
C ARG A 559 24.98 41.40 -1.14
N ARG A 560 26.04 41.79 -1.85
CA ARG A 560 26.12 41.64 -3.32
C ARG A 560 26.18 40.18 -3.74
N MET A 561 27.00 39.37 -3.07
CA MET A 561 27.08 37.93 -3.35
C MET A 561 25.72 37.23 -3.15
N GLU A 562 24.98 37.61 -2.11
CA GLU A 562 23.64 37.07 -1.81
C GLU A 562 22.59 37.51 -2.84
N GLN A 563 22.61 38.79 -3.27
CA GLN A 563 21.65 39.35 -4.23
C GLN A 563 21.92 38.92 -5.68
N ASP A 564 23.18 38.99 -6.12
CA ASP A 564 23.55 38.79 -7.52
C ASP A 564 23.84 37.32 -7.86
N GLN A 565 24.01 36.46 -6.84
CA GLN A 565 24.34 35.03 -6.97
C GLN A 565 25.39 34.75 -8.06
N PRO A 566 26.58 35.40 -7.99
CA PRO A 566 27.54 35.39 -9.09
C PRO A 566 28.23 34.03 -9.28
N PHE A 567 28.75 33.79 -10.49
CA PHE A 567 29.67 32.69 -10.74
C PHE A 567 31.06 33.02 -10.18
N VAL A 568 31.63 32.07 -9.45
CA VAL A 568 32.95 32.18 -8.80
C VAL A 568 33.86 31.03 -9.23
N GLY A 569 35.16 31.33 -9.32
CA GLY A 569 36.19 30.32 -9.52
C GLY A 569 36.57 29.69 -8.18
N LEU A 570 36.83 28.38 -8.18
CA LEU A 570 37.27 27.65 -6.99
C LEU A 570 38.56 26.91 -7.29
N LEU A 571 39.51 27.02 -6.37
CA LEU A 571 40.72 26.20 -6.30
C LEU A 571 40.65 25.36 -5.03
N LEU A 572 40.43 24.06 -5.18
CA LEU A 572 40.41 23.12 -4.05
C LEU A 572 41.73 22.36 -3.97
N SER A 573 42.31 22.34 -2.76
CA SER A 573 43.54 21.60 -2.44
C SER A 573 43.38 20.85 -1.13
N GLN A 574 43.88 19.61 -1.06
CA GLN A 574 43.90 18.84 0.17
C GLN A 574 45.20 19.11 0.92
N GLU A 575 45.14 19.38 2.23
CA GLU A 575 46.31 19.71 3.07
C GLU A 575 47.39 18.60 3.10
N SER A 576 47.05 17.35 2.74
CA SER A 576 47.90 16.17 2.96
C SER A 576 48.49 15.52 1.71
N THR A 577 48.18 15.97 0.49
CA THR A 577 48.70 15.37 -0.75
C THR A 577 49.28 16.41 -1.71
N ASN A 578 50.47 16.14 -2.26
CA ASN A 578 51.17 16.95 -3.29
C ASN A 578 50.44 17.01 -4.67
N GLN A 579 49.10 16.92 -4.70
CA GLN A 579 48.32 17.00 -5.92
C GLN A 579 48.07 18.46 -6.36
N LEU A 580 48.09 18.70 -7.67
CA LEU A 580 47.77 20.00 -8.26
C LEU A 580 46.33 20.43 -7.90
N PRO A 581 46.11 21.71 -7.51
CA PRO A 581 44.80 22.19 -7.11
C PRO A 581 43.79 22.09 -8.25
N GLN A 582 42.62 21.53 -7.95
CA GLN A 582 41.54 21.35 -8.93
C GLN A 582 40.79 22.67 -9.12
N ARG A 583 40.73 23.14 -10.38
CA ARG A 583 39.97 24.34 -10.78
C ARG A 583 38.54 23.97 -11.13
N LEU A 584 37.59 24.55 -10.38
CA LEU A 584 36.15 24.43 -10.59
C LEU A 584 35.50 25.81 -10.74
N LEU A 585 34.29 25.84 -11.30
CA LEU A 585 33.40 26.98 -11.37
C LEU A 585 32.12 26.63 -10.62
N ALA A 586 31.73 27.47 -9.68
CA ALA A 586 30.49 27.33 -8.92
C ALA A 586 29.71 28.64 -8.93
N GLN A 587 28.44 28.58 -8.54
CA GLN A 587 27.58 29.74 -8.33
C GLN A 587 27.32 29.89 -6.84
N ILE A 588 27.40 31.11 -6.32
CA ILE A 588 26.97 31.40 -4.95
C ILE A 588 25.44 31.31 -4.89
N VAL A 589 24.92 30.52 -3.95
CA VAL A 589 23.49 30.34 -3.74
C VAL A 589 23.01 31.02 -2.48
N ASP A 590 23.81 30.93 -1.42
CA ASP A 590 23.48 31.46 -0.10
C ASP A 590 24.75 31.88 0.63
N VAL A 591 24.63 32.87 1.50
CA VAL A 591 25.73 33.41 2.30
C VAL A 591 25.24 33.57 3.73
N GLU A 592 25.74 32.72 4.62
CA GLU A 592 25.41 32.72 6.03
C GLU A 592 26.53 33.41 6.83
N ASP A 593 26.18 34.51 7.48
CA ASP A 593 27.13 35.28 8.28
C ASP A 593 27.21 34.71 9.71
N LEU A 594 28.31 34.03 10.04
CA LEU A 594 28.57 33.48 11.37
C LEU A 594 29.42 34.49 12.18
N SER A 595 29.44 34.37 13.50
CA SER A 595 30.12 35.33 14.39
C SER A 595 31.61 35.52 14.06
N ASP A 596 32.31 34.43 13.73
CA ASP A 596 33.77 34.43 13.49
C ASP A 596 34.17 34.03 12.06
N GLN A 597 33.22 33.61 11.23
CA GLN A 597 33.45 33.08 9.87
C GLN A 597 32.29 33.43 8.95
N VAL A 598 32.50 33.34 7.64
CA VAL A 598 31.43 33.46 6.64
C VAL A 598 31.25 32.11 5.97
N ALA A 599 30.06 31.50 6.08
CA ALA A 599 29.74 30.27 5.36
C ALA A 599 29.08 30.62 4.03
N ILE A 600 29.69 30.21 2.93
CA ILE A 600 29.16 30.39 1.57
C ILE A 600 28.70 29.03 1.04
N GLU A 601 27.44 29.01 0.62
CA GLU A 601 26.82 27.87 -0.03
C GLU A 601 27.00 28.00 -1.55
N LEU A 602 27.70 27.03 -2.14
CA LEU A 602 28.02 27.01 -3.56
C LEU A 602 27.27 25.88 -4.25
N LYS A 603 26.78 26.14 -5.47
CA LYS A 603 26.20 25.13 -6.36
C LYS A 603 27.01 25.00 -7.64
N PHE A 604 27.28 23.77 -8.05
CA PHE A 604 27.88 23.50 -9.35
C PHE A 604 26.80 23.66 -10.44
N PRO A 605 26.97 24.53 -11.45
CA PRO A 605 25.92 24.82 -12.41
C PRO A 605 25.65 23.62 -13.34
N ASP A 606 24.37 23.29 -13.57
CA ASP A 606 23.96 22.17 -14.44
C ASP A 606 24.54 22.30 -15.86
N GLN A 607 24.65 23.53 -16.37
CA GLN A 607 25.23 23.83 -17.70
C GLN A 607 26.70 23.41 -17.85
N LEU A 608 27.43 23.28 -16.73
CA LEU A 608 28.85 22.90 -16.71
C LEU A 608 29.07 21.47 -16.20
N LYS A 609 28.01 20.73 -15.90
CA LYS A 609 28.06 19.38 -15.31
C LYS A 609 28.95 18.44 -16.11
N GLN A 610 28.75 18.33 -17.44
CA GLN A 610 29.57 17.45 -18.30
C GLN A 610 31.08 17.77 -18.28
N LYS A 611 31.47 19.03 -18.04
CA LYS A 611 32.89 19.45 -18.02
C LYS A 611 33.55 19.28 -16.64
N GLN A 612 32.75 19.34 -15.57
CA GLN A 612 33.24 19.34 -14.19
C GLN A 612 32.97 18.04 -13.43
N GLU A 613 32.07 17.18 -13.92
CA GLU A 613 31.64 15.95 -13.24
C GLU A 613 32.80 15.01 -12.92
N THR A 614 33.74 14.79 -13.84
CA THR A 614 34.91 13.94 -13.60
C THR A 614 35.80 14.51 -12.49
N LYS A 615 35.97 15.84 -12.45
CA LYS A 615 36.77 16.54 -11.44
C LYS A 615 36.09 16.50 -10.07
N ILE A 616 34.77 16.71 -10.03
CA ILE A 616 33.96 16.62 -8.82
C ILE A 616 33.98 15.19 -8.26
N LYS A 617 33.83 14.17 -9.12
CA LYS A 617 33.97 12.76 -8.74
C LYS A 617 35.38 12.45 -8.20
N GLN A 618 36.43 12.99 -8.80
CA GLN A 618 37.80 12.89 -8.28
C GLN A 618 37.97 13.58 -6.93
N LEU A 619 37.37 14.76 -6.72
CA LEU A 619 37.44 15.46 -5.44
C LEU A 619 36.68 14.73 -4.34
N LEU A 620 35.47 14.23 -4.61
CA LEU A 620 34.71 13.38 -3.69
C LEU A 620 35.43 12.05 -3.36
N LYS A 621 36.34 11.63 -4.23
CA LYS A 621 37.22 10.49 -4.02
C LYS A 621 38.37 10.82 -3.06
N VAL A 622 39.02 11.96 -3.29
CA VAL A 622 40.26 12.36 -2.60
C VAL A 622 39.98 12.99 -1.23
N LEU A 623 38.95 13.84 -1.14
CA LEU A 623 38.48 14.54 0.07
C LEU A 623 37.43 13.71 0.79
#